data_AF-A0A4Q4CSS1-F1
#
_entry.id   AF-A0A4Q4CSS1-F1
#
_cell.length_a   1.000
_cell.length_b   1.000
_cell.length_c   1.000
_cell.angle_alpha   90.00
_cell.angle_beta   90.00
_cell.angle_gamma   90.00
#
_symmetry.space_group_name_H-M   'P 1'
#
loop_
_entity.id
_entity.type
_entity.pdbx_description
1 polymer ?
#
loop_
_entity_poly.entity_id
_entity_poly.type
_entity_poly.pdbx_seq_one_letter_code
_entity_poly.pdbx_strand_id
1 'polypeptide(L)'
;LWVEFGPDGRVAVCGHPEIEVALVEFGRALDEPRYVELARLFVERRGRGLLAPIEYGQEYFQDDVPVREAEVLRGHAVRALYLAAGALDVAVETGDDELADAVRRQWEATVARRTYVTGGMGSHHQDEAYGADFELPPDRAYSETCAGIASNMLSWRLLLQDGDPRYADLIERTLFNNVMASPREDGRAFFYTNTLHQRTDGVAPDEDELNARALSSLRAPWFEVSCCPTNVARTLASVESTFATKTPAGLQVHQYGEFDVDTTLSDGTPIALSVRSDYPYDGAVRITWRDDTRREVDLDLRIPSWAGSARIEAPGQAPSVREGRSTTVRGRFAAGDVVTVDLPMQARWSLPDPRIDAVRGQT
;
A
#
# COMPACT_ATOMS: atom_id res chain seq x y z
N LEU A 1 9.89 -26.26 8.57
CA LEU A 1 8.58 -25.79 8.08
C LEU A 1 7.93 -26.79 7.12
N TRP A 2 8.52 -27.07 5.95
CA TRP A 2 7.95 -28.02 4.98
C TRP A 2 7.61 -29.40 5.57
N VAL A 3 8.51 -30.03 6.32
CA VAL A 3 8.26 -31.34 6.94
C VAL A 3 7.10 -31.31 7.95
N GLU A 4 6.97 -30.22 8.70
CA GLU A 4 5.98 -30.09 9.78
C GLU A 4 4.59 -29.71 9.25
N PHE A 5 4.52 -28.84 8.24
CA PHE A 5 3.28 -28.20 7.78
C PHE A 5 3.01 -28.40 6.28
N GLY A 6 3.81 -29.20 5.57
CA GLY A 6 3.60 -29.51 4.16
C GLY A 6 2.31 -30.31 3.90
N PRO A 7 2.14 -30.87 2.70
CA PRO A 7 0.92 -31.58 2.31
C PRO A 7 0.52 -32.71 3.28
N ASP A 8 1.51 -33.49 3.73
CA ASP A 8 1.33 -34.62 4.66
C ASP A 8 1.55 -34.23 6.14
N GLY A 9 1.78 -32.93 6.39
CA GLY A 9 2.10 -32.40 7.71
C GLY A 9 0.86 -32.03 8.53
N ARG A 10 1.10 -31.36 9.65
CA ARG A 10 0.06 -30.82 10.52
C ARG A 10 -0.77 -29.75 9.79
N VAL A 11 -2.09 -29.90 9.85
CA VAL A 11 -3.06 -28.87 9.41
C VAL A 11 -3.18 -27.81 10.51
N ALA A 12 -2.43 -26.73 10.37
CA ALA A 12 -2.45 -25.59 11.28
C ALA A 12 -2.07 -24.29 10.54
N VAL A 13 -2.44 -23.16 11.14
CA VAL A 13 -2.10 -21.81 10.67
C VAL A 13 -1.59 -20.98 11.85
N CYS A 14 -0.82 -19.92 11.57
CA CYS A 14 -0.46 -18.93 12.59
C CYS A 14 -1.64 -17.99 12.88
N GLY A 15 -1.81 -17.60 14.13
CA GLY A 15 -2.79 -16.57 14.54
C GLY A 15 -2.48 -15.18 14.00
N HIS A 16 -1.28 -14.93 13.48
CA HIS A 16 -0.95 -13.69 12.77
C HIS A 16 -0.39 -14.05 11.38
N PRO A 17 -1.15 -13.81 10.30
CA PRO A 17 -0.64 -13.89 8.93
C PRO A 17 0.61 -13.03 8.77
N GLU A 18 1.61 -13.57 8.07
CA GLU A 18 2.89 -12.93 7.68
C GLU A 18 3.78 -13.98 6.99
N ILE A 19 3.71 -15.23 7.47
CA ILE A 19 4.54 -16.30 6.92
C ILE A 19 4.22 -16.59 5.46
N GLU A 20 2.97 -16.36 5.03
CA GLU A 20 2.51 -16.55 3.67
C GLU A 20 3.27 -15.64 2.71
N VAL A 21 3.34 -14.33 2.99
CA VAL A 21 4.10 -13.37 2.18
C VAL A 21 5.60 -13.65 2.23
N ALA A 22 6.15 -13.96 3.41
CA ALA A 22 7.57 -14.25 3.56
C ALA A 22 8.01 -15.50 2.79
N LEU A 23 7.19 -16.55 2.77
CA LEU A 23 7.49 -17.79 2.05
C LEU A 23 7.48 -17.60 0.53
N VAL A 24 6.57 -16.82 -0.02
CA VAL A 24 6.57 -16.56 -1.47
C VAL A 24 7.80 -15.76 -1.88
N GLU A 25 8.13 -14.68 -1.17
CA GLU A 25 9.36 -13.91 -1.43
C GLU A 25 10.61 -14.77 -1.30
N PHE A 26 10.68 -15.64 -0.28
CA PHE A 26 11.80 -16.57 -0.12
C PHE A 26 11.87 -17.62 -1.23
N GLY A 27 10.72 -18.10 -1.71
CA GLY A 27 10.59 -18.97 -2.88
C GLY A 27 11.16 -18.32 -4.14
N ARG A 28 10.77 -17.07 -4.42
CA ARG A 28 11.30 -16.26 -5.54
C ARG A 28 12.80 -16.09 -5.45
N ALA A 29 13.33 -15.74 -4.27
CA ALA A 29 14.75 -15.48 -4.06
C ALA A 29 15.63 -16.72 -4.24
N LEU A 30 15.10 -17.92 -3.97
CA LEU A 30 15.84 -19.18 -4.04
C LEU A 30 15.50 -20.04 -5.26
N ASP A 31 14.53 -19.63 -6.09
CA ASP A 31 13.97 -20.45 -7.16
C ASP A 31 13.49 -21.83 -6.63
N GLU A 32 12.82 -21.82 -5.48
CA GLU A 32 12.40 -23.05 -4.77
C GLU A 32 10.87 -23.10 -4.60
N PRO A 33 10.15 -23.84 -5.46
CA PRO A 33 8.69 -23.83 -5.52
C PRO A 33 8.02 -24.42 -4.26
N ARG A 34 8.74 -25.20 -3.45
CA ARG A 34 8.19 -25.74 -2.19
C ARG A 34 7.80 -24.63 -1.20
N TYR A 35 8.46 -23.48 -1.23
CA TYR A 35 8.06 -22.38 -0.33
C TYR A 35 6.76 -21.73 -0.76
N VAL A 36 6.55 -21.53 -2.06
CA VAL A 36 5.28 -21.06 -2.64
C VAL A 36 4.15 -22.04 -2.33
N GLU A 37 4.39 -23.34 -2.53
CA GLU A 37 3.40 -24.38 -2.22
C GLU A 37 3.03 -24.39 -0.72
N LEU A 38 4.00 -24.18 0.17
CA LEU A 38 3.71 -24.10 1.60
C LEU A 38 2.90 -22.84 1.95
N ALA A 39 3.19 -21.70 1.31
CA ALA A 39 2.38 -20.49 1.46
C ALA A 39 0.93 -20.73 1.00
N ARG A 40 0.75 -21.38 -0.15
CA ARG A 40 -0.57 -21.78 -0.69
C ARG A 40 -1.33 -22.65 0.32
N LEU A 41 -0.68 -23.64 0.92
CA LEU A 41 -1.31 -24.48 1.94
C LEU A 41 -1.79 -23.66 3.15
N PHE A 42 -1.02 -22.68 3.63
CA PHE A 42 -1.45 -21.83 4.74
C PHE A 42 -2.65 -20.95 4.38
N VAL A 43 -2.67 -20.39 3.16
CA VAL A 43 -3.82 -19.61 2.64
C VAL A 43 -5.08 -20.48 2.57
N GLU A 44 -4.99 -21.69 2.00
CA GLU A 44 -6.12 -22.61 1.81
C GLU A 44 -6.66 -23.24 3.11
N ARG A 45 -5.80 -23.35 4.12
CA ARG A 45 -6.17 -23.86 5.45
C ARG A 45 -6.91 -22.82 6.28
N ARG A 46 -6.65 -21.53 6.03
CA ARG A 46 -7.26 -20.44 6.78
C ARG A 46 -8.74 -20.27 6.42
N GLY A 47 -9.55 -19.90 7.41
CA GLY A 47 -10.99 -19.73 7.24
C GLY A 47 -11.79 -20.99 7.55
N ARG A 48 -11.19 -21.93 8.29
CA ARG A 48 -11.78 -23.24 8.62
C ARG A 48 -11.91 -23.48 10.12
N GLY A 49 -11.74 -22.43 10.93
CA GLY A 49 -11.87 -22.45 12.39
C GLY A 49 -10.80 -23.30 13.09
N LEU A 50 -9.57 -23.30 12.58
CA LEU A 50 -8.44 -24.04 13.14
C LEU A 50 -7.90 -23.41 14.44
N LEU A 51 -8.08 -22.11 14.62
CA LEU A 51 -7.66 -21.36 15.80
C LEU A 51 -8.78 -21.32 16.84
N ALA A 52 -8.41 -21.45 18.12
CA ALA A 52 -9.39 -21.38 19.20
C ALA A 52 -10.10 -20.01 19.22
N PRO A 53 -11.41 -19.97 19.49
CA PRO A 53 -12.12 -18.71 19.61
C PRO A 53 -11.57 -17.91 20.80
N ILE A 54 -11.47 -16.60 20.61
CA ILE A 54 -11.16 -15.62 21.65
C ILE A 54 -12.36 -14.67 21.83
N GLU A 55 -12.26 -13.71 22.75
CA GLU A 55 -13.30 -12.71 23.01
C GLU A 55 -13.75 -11.96 21.74
N TYR A 56 -12.83 -11.70 20.82
CA TYR A 56 -13.08 -11.04 19.53
C TYR A 56 -13.53 -11.99 18.40
N GLY A 57 -13.79 -13.26 18.72
CA GLY A 57 -14.17 -14.28 17.74
C GLY A 57 -13.00 -14.73 16.83
N GLN A 58 -13.30 -15.64 15.90
CA GLN A 58 -12.31 -16.16 14.93
C GLN A 58 -12.05 -15.19 13.76
N GLU A 59 -12.95 -14.21 13.54
CA GLU A 59 -12.76 -13.11 12.58
C GLU A 59 -11.49 -12.31 12.85
N TYR A 60 -11.13 -12.11 14.12
CA TYR A 60 -9.90 -11.42 14.51
C TYR A 60 -8.65 -12.00 13.82
N PHE A 61 -8.64 -13.31 13.55
CA PHE A 61 -7.56 -14.04 12.88
C PHE A 61 -7.83 -14.33 11.39
N GLN A 62 -8.95 -13.85 10.86
CA GLN A 62 -9.47 -14.18 9.53
C GLN A 62 -9.64 -15.69 9.34
N ASP A 63 -9.95 -16.44 10.40
CA ASP A 63 -9.99 -17.91 10.37
C ASP A 63 -11.40 -18.50 10.39
N ASP A 64 -12.42 -17.68 10.21
CA ASP A 64 -13.85 -18.04 10.18
C ASP A 64 -14.45 -18.12 8.77
N VAL A 65 -13.85 -17.46 7.77
CA VAL A 65 -14.28 -17.53 6.35
C VAL A 65 -13.05 -17.75 5.46
N PRO A 66 -13.08 -18.70 4.50
CA PRO A 66 -12.00 -18.89 3.55
C PRO A 66 -11.66 -17.62 2.79
N VAL A 67 -10.37 -17.43 2.44
CA VAL A 67 -9.89 -16.22 1.74
C VAL A 67 -10.65 -15.98 0.43
N ARG A 68 -11.02 -17.06 -0.28
CA ARG A 68 -11.78 -17.00 -1.55
C ARG A 68 -13.22 -16.50 -1.39
N GLU A 69 -13.81 -16.76 -0.23
CA GLU A 69 -15.21 -16.47 0.08
C GLU A 69 -15.38 -15.12 0.79
N ALA A 70 -14.32 -14.55 1.36
CA ALA A 70 -14.36 -13.25 2.01
C ALA A 70 -14.62 -12.13 0.99
N GLU A 71 -15.60 -11.26 1.30
CA GLU A 71 -15.99 -10.14 0.42
C GLU A 71 -15.28 -8.82 0.76
N VAL A 72 -14.72 -8.69 1.96
CA VAL A 72 -14.09 -7.47 2.50
C VAL A 72 -13.05 -7.82 3.55
N LEU A 73 -12.04 -6.95 3.75
CA LEU A 73 -11.06 -7.11 4.82
C LEU A 73 -11.72 -6.80 6.17
N ARG A 74 -11.46 -7.68 7.16
CA ARG A 74 -12.19 -7.75 8.42
C ARG A 74 -11.36 -8.36 9.55
N GLY A 75 -11.79 -8.19 10.79
CA GLY A 75 -10.96 -8.46 11.97
C GLY A 75 -9.73 -7.54 12.05
N HIS A 76 -8.67 -7.99 12.72
CA HIS A 76 -7.46 -7.17 12.93
C HIS A 76 -6.84 -6.68 11.62
N ALA A 77 -6.62 -5.37 11.49
CA ALA A 77 -6.32 -4.74 10.20
C ALA A 77 -5.00 -5.24 9.57
N VAL A 78 -3.92 -5.26 10.34
CA VAL A 78 -2.60 -5.74 9.86
C VAL A 78 -2.64 -7.20 9.41
N ARG A 79 -3.29 -8.07 10.21
CA ARG A 79 -3.43 -9.50 9.90
C ARG A 79 -4.15 -9.72 8.57
N ALA A 80 -5.30 -9.09 8.39
CA ALA A 80 -6.07 -9.18 7.15
C ALA A 80 -5.28 -8.68 5.93
N LEU A 81 -4.53 -7.58 6.07
CA LEU A 81 -3.75 -7.02 4.97
C LEU A 81 -2.54 -7.91 4.61
N TYR A 82 -1.82 -8.45 5.58
CA TYR A 82 -0.72 -9.39 5.33
C TYR A 82 -1.22 -10.71 4.73
N LEU A 83 -2.36 -11.21 5.19
CA LEU A 83 -3.00 -12.38 4.59
C LEU A 83 -3.35 -12.13 3.12
N ALA A 84 -3.99 -11.00 2.83
CA ALA A 84 -4.36 -10.63 1.46
C ALA A 84 -3.13 -10.45 0.57
N ALA A 85 -2.05 -9.85 1.09
CA ALA A 85 -0.79 -9.71 0.38
C ALA A 85 -0.17 -11.09 0.04
N GLY A 86 -0.10 -11.99 1.03
CA GLY A 86 0.40 -13.36 0.81
C GLY A 86 -0.49 -14.19 -0.11
N ALA A 87 -1.81 -14.04 -0.03
CA ALA A 87 -2.76 -14.71 -0.92
C ALA A 87 -2.62 -14.24 -2.37
N LEU A 88 -2.42 -12.95 -2.60
CA LEU A 88 -2.16 -12.42 -3.94
C LEU A 88 -0.81 -12.89 -4.46
N ASP A 89 0.24 -12.90 -3.64
CA ASP A 89 1.53 -13.46 -4.01
C ASP A 89 1.42 -14.92 -4.45
N VAL A 90 0.70 -15.75 -3.68
CA VAL A 90 0.39 -17.14 -4.06
C VAL A 90 -0.35 -17.18 -5.40
N ALA A 91 -1.40 -16.36 -5.57
CA ALA A 91 -2.21 -16.35 -6.77
C ALA A 91 -1.38 -16.07 -8.03
N VAL A 92 -0.47 -15.09 -7.95
CA VAL A 92 0.44 -14.72 -9.05
C VAL A 92 1.38 -15.87 -9.38
N GLU A 93 2.04 -16.46 -8.37
CA GLU A 93 3.00 -17.56 -8.61
C GLU A 93 2.36 -18.84 -9.14
N THR A 94 1.08 -19.09 -8.82
CA THR A 94 0.38 -20.30 -9.25
C THR A 94 -0.55 -20.10 -10.44
N GLY A 95 -0.71 -18.86 -10.94
CA GLY A 95 -1.68 -18.53 -11.99
C GLY A 95 -3.13 -18.76 -11.56
N ASP A 96 -3.47 -18.45 -10.31
CA ASP A 96 -4.81 -18.66 -9.72
C ASP A 96 -5.63 -17.36 -9.77
N ASP A 97 -6.29 -17.14 -10.91
CA ASP A 97 -7.10 -15.93 -11.15
C ASP A 97 -8.27 -15.80 -10.15
N GLU A 98 -8.83 -16.91 -9.68
CA GLU A 98 -9.96 -16.89 -8.72
C GLU A 98 -9.52 -16.31 -7.36
N LEU A 99 -8.32 -16.71 -6.88
CA LEU A 99 -7.75 -16.17 -5.65
C LEU A 99 -7.37 -14.71 -5.81
N ALA A 100 -6.75 -14.33 -6.95
CA ALA A 100 -6.42 -12.95 -7.25
C ALA A 100 -7.68 -12.07 -7.28
N ASP A 101 -8.74 -12.53 -7.92
CA ASP A 101 -10.02 -11.82 -7.98
C ASP A 101 -10.70 -11.72 -6.60
N ALA A 102 -10.57 -12.74 -5.75
CA ALA A 102 -11.05 -12.64 -4.36
C ALA A 102 -10.34 -11.54 -3.58
N VAL A 103 -9.02 -11.45 -3.68
CA VAL A 103 -8.24 -10.38 -3.05
C VAL A 103 -8.60 -9.01 -3.63
N ARG A 104 -8.78 -8.90 -4.95
CA ARG A 104 -9.22 -7.66 -5.62
C ARG A 104 -10.57 -7.17 -5.10
N ARG A 105 -11.56 -8.06 -5.01
CA ARG A 105 -12.90 -7.73 -4.47
C ARG A 105 -12.80 -7.23 -3.03
N GLN A 106 -12.03 -7.92 -2.19
CA GLN A 106 -11.80 -7.51 -0.80
C GLN A 106 -11.15 -6.13 -0.70
N TRP A 107 -10.11 -5.86 -1.51
CA TRP A 107 -9.46 -4.57 -1.56
C TRP A 107 -10.44 -3.47 -1.98
N GLU A 108 -11.19 -3.67 -3.06
CA GLU A 108 -12.12 -2.65 -3.60
C GLU A 108 -13.23 -2.32 -2.60
N ALA A 109 -13.83 -3.33 -1.98
CA ALA A 109 -14.85 -3.13 -0.94
C ALA A 109 -14.28 -2.40 0.28
N THR A 110 -13.08 -2.77 0.73
CA THR A 110 -12.43 -2.17 1.90
C THR A 110 -12.07 -0.72 1.64
N VAL A 111 -11.44 -0.41 0.51
CA VAL A 111 -11.05 0.96 0.16
C VAL A 111 -12.25 1.88 0.02
N ALA A 112 -13.36 1.38 -0.52
CA ALA A 112 -14.58 2.17 -0.70
C ALA A 112 -15.34 2.43 0.62
N ARG A 113 -15.22 1.56 1.63
CA ARG A 113 -16.16 1.54 2.76
C ARG A 113 -15.52 1.51 4.15
N ARG A 114 -14.24 1.14 4.27
CA ARG A 114 -13.54 0.90 5.53
C ARG A 114 -12.16 1.59 5.62
N THR A 115 -11.91 2.59 4.78
CA THR A 115 -10.66 3.35 4.74
C THR A 115 -10.89 4.83 5.02
N TYR A 116 -10.16 5.38 5.99
CA TYR A 116 -10.23 6.79 6.37
C TYR A 116 -9.66 7.71 5.28
N VAL A 117 -9.99 9.02 5.31
CA VAL A 117 -9.50 10.02 4.33
C VAL A 117 -7.96 10.04 4.22
N THR A 118 -7.25 9.65 5.29
CA THR A 118 -5.79 9.54 5.36
C THR A 118 -5.21 8.27 4.73
N GLY A 119 -6.05 7.33 4.26
CA GLY A 119 -5.62 5.98 3.88
C GLY A 119 -5.48 5.02 5.07
N GLY A 120 -5.64 5.52 6.30
CA GLY A 120 -5.63 4.70 7.51
C GLY A 120 -6.75 3.65 7.53
N MET A 121 -6.46 2.51 8.15
CA MET A 121 -7.35 1.35 8.24
C MET A 121 -7.44 0.87 9.69
N GLY A 122 -8.64 0.44 10.09
CA GLY A 122 -8.95 0.02 11.46
C GLY A 122 -9.70 1.11 12.22
N SER A 123 -10.95 0.82 12.59
CA SER A 123 -11.85 1.73 13.32
C SER A 123 -12.13 1.29 14.76
N HIS A 124 -11.72 0.08 15.15
CA HIS A 124 -11.87 -0.41 16.51
C HIS A 124 -10.54 -0.39 17.25
N HIS A 125 -10.50 0.29 18.41
CA HIS A 125 -9.27 0.41 19.22
C HIS A 125 -8.94 -0.85 20.03
N GLN A 126 -9.94 -1.61 20.47
CA GLN A 126 -9.76 -2.70 21.44
C GLN A 126 -9.02 -3.89 20.82
N ASP A 127 -9.33 -4.18 19.57
CA ASP A 127 -8.86 -5.31 18.78
C ASP A 127 -8.13 -4.88 17.49
N GLU A 128 -7.89 -3.58 17.32
CA GLU A 128 -7.08 -3.04 16.22
C GLU A 128 -7.66 -3.41 14.85
N ALA A 129 -8.99 -3.53 14.80
CA ALA A 129 -9.72 -4.16 13.72
C ALA A 129 -10.48 -3.18 12.83
N TYR A 130 -10.85 -3.67 11.66
CA TYR A 130 -11.90 -3.05 10.86
C TYR A 130 -13.25 -3.14 11.58
N GLY A 131 -14.01 -2.05 11.55
CA GLY A 131 -15.43 -2.08 11.88
C GLY A 131 -16.30 -2.44 10.67
N ALA A 132 -17.59 -2.20 10.80
CA ALA A 132 -18.57 -2.40 9.73
C ALA A 132 -18.34 -1.44 8.54
N ASP A 133 -19.00 -1.73 7.42
CA ASP A 133 -18.99 -0.83 6.27
C ASP A 133 -19.50 0.57 6.69
N PHE A 134 -18.74 1.61 6.33
CA PHE A 134 -18.98 3.02 6.68
C PHE A 134 -18.84 3.37 8.17
N GLU A 135 -18.33 2.45 9.00
CA GLU A 135 -17.98 2.70 10.39
C GLU A 135 -16.59 3.36 10.50
N LEU A 136 -16.53 4.68 10.29
CA LEU A 136 -15.29 5.46 10.26
C LEU A 136 -15.31 6.67 11.22
N PRO A 137 -15.41 6.47 12.55
CA PRO A 137 -15.38 7.55 13.54
C PRO A 137 -14.00 8.21 13.66
N PRO A 138 -13.85 9.53 13.40
CA PRO A 138 -12.55 10.20 13.44
C PRO A 138 -11.84 10.16 14.80
N ASP A 139 -12.60 10.23 15.89
CA ASP A 139 -12.10 10.28 17.28
C ASP A 139 -11.80 8.90 17.87
N ARG A 140 -12.23 7.83 17.19
CA ARG A 140 -11.92 6.43 17.53
C ARG A 140 -11.22 5.70 16.39
N ALA A 141 -10.64 6.43 15.44
CA ALA A 141 -9.86 5.82 14.38
C ALA A 141 -8.60 5.18 14.98
N TYR A 142 -8.46 3.86 14.85
CA TYR A 142 -7.22 3.21 15.24
C TYR A 142 -6.13 3.54 14.22
N SER A 143 -6.42 3.31 12.93
CA SER A 143 -5.56 3.70 11.80
C SER A 143 -4.08 3.41 12.05
N GLU A 144 -3.80 2.16 12.48
CA GLU A 144 -2.47 1.76 12.91
C GLU A 144 -1.44 2.02 11.81
N THR A 145 -0.28 2.56 12.16
CA THR A 145 0.83 2.78 11.22
C THR A 145 1.19 1.50 10.45
N CYS A 146 1.23 0.35 11.13
CA CYS A 146 1.48 -0.94 10.48
C CYS A 146 0.38 -1.35 9.49
N ALA A 147 -0.87 -0.97 9.74
CA ALA A 147 -1.96 -1.23 8.80
C ALA A 147 -1.83 -0.37 7.54
N GLY A 148 -1.41 0.89 7.68
CA GLY A 148 -1.05 1.72 6.52
C GLY A 148 0.09 1.12 5.69
N ILE A 149 1.15 0.62 6.35
CA ILE A 149 2.26 -0.05 5.67
C ILE A 149 1.79 -1.33 4.97
N ALA A 150 0.99 -2.17 5.64
CA ALA A 150 0.44 -3.39 5.05
C ALA A 150 -0.50 -3.10 3.87
N SER A 151 -1.25 -1.99 3.91
CA SER A 151 -2.06 -1.50 2.80
C SER A 151 -1.22 -1.16 1.58
N ASN A 152 -0.07 -0.51 1.78
CA ASN A 152 0.87 -0.23 0.69
C ASN A 152 1.48 -1.52 0.13
N MET A 153 1.83 -2.48 0.99
CA MET A 153 2.34 -3.79 0.56
C MET A 153 1.35 -4.55 -0.32
N LEU A 154 0.07 -4.56 0.05
CA LEU A 154 -0.99 -5.17 -0.76
C LEU A 154 -1.24 -4.40 -2.06
N SER A 155 -1.35 -3.07 -1.98
CA SER A 155 -1.62 -2.22 -3.15
C SER A 155 -0.47 -2.29 -4.17
N TRP A 156 0.78 -2.42 -3.71
CA TRP A 156 1.92 -2.61 -4.59
C TRP A 156 1.83 -3.91 -5.40
N ARG A 157 1.44 -5.01 -4.75
CA ARG A 157 1.24 -6.31 -5.44
C ARG A 157 0.12 -6.24 -6.48
N LEU A 158 -1.00 -5.61 -6.12
CA LEU A 158 -2.11 -5.40 -7.05
C LEU A 158 -1.69 -4.50 -8.23
N LEU A 159 -0.90 -3.45 -7.97
CA LEU A 159 -0.36 -2.58 -9.02
C LEU A 159 0.52 -3.37 -10.00
N LEU A 160 1.41 -4.23 -9.49
CA LEU A 160 2.27 -5.06 -10.32
C LEU A 160 1.48 -6.07 -11.15
N GLN A 161 0.42 -6.65 -10.58
CA GLN A 161 -0.39 -7.65 -11.26
C GLN A 161 -1.29 -7.03 -12.36
N ASP A 162 -1.85 -5.85 -12.09
CA ASP A 162 -2.97 -5.33 -12.89
C ASP A 162 -2.65 -4.07 -13.68
N GLY A 163 -1.63 -3.31 -13.25
CA GLY A 163 -1.30 -2.00 -13.80
C GLY A 163 -2.36 -0.92 -13.56
N ASP A 164 -3.36 -1.14 -12.67
CA ASP A 164 -4.41 -0.15 -12.38
C ASP A 164 -3.86 0.99 -11.49
N PRO A 165 -3.86 2.26 -11.94
CA PRO A 165 -3.30 3.36 -11.17
C PRO A 165 -4.03 3.67 -9.85
N ARG A 166 -5.24 3.13 -9.64
CA ARG A 166 -5.93 3.24 -8.33
C ARG A 166 -5.10 2.72 -7.16
N TYR A 167 -4.29 1.70 -7.41
CA TYR A 167 -3.41 1.14 -6.39
C TYR A 167 -2.29 2.12 -6.04
N ALA A 168 -1.69 2.76 -7.04
CA ALA A 168 -0.68 3.81 -6.84
C ALA A 168 -1.24 5.07 -6.16
N ASP A 169 -2.49 5.44 -6.45
CA ASP A 169 -3.21 6.51 -5.74
C ASP A 169 -3.38 6.19 -4.24
N LEU A 170 -3.72 4.95 -3.90
CA LEU A 170 -3.84 4.55 -2.50
C LEU A 170 -2.46 4.50 -1.81
N ILE A 171 -1.43 4.00 -2.50
CA ILE A 171 -0.05 4.03 -1.99
C ILE A 171 0.35 5.47 -1.64
N GLU A 172 0.16 6.41 -2.57
CA GLU A 172 0.45 7.83 -2.37
C GLU A 172 -0.31 8.38 -1.15
N ARG A 173 -1.63 8.21 -1.13
CA ARG A 173 -2.50 8.72 -0.06
C ARG A 173 -2.08 8.18 1.30
N THR A 174 -1.83 6.88 1.42
CA THR A 174 -1.46 6.25 2.69
C THR A 174 -0.04 6.62 3.12
N LEU A 175 0.92 6.70 2.18
CA LEU A 175 2.29 7.13 2.47
C LEU A 175 2.32 8.56 3.03
N PHE A 176 1.78 9.53 2.30
CA PHE A 176 1.88 10.94 2.68
C PHE A 176 1.03 11.33 3.90
N ASN A 177 0.03 10.54 4.28
CA ASN A 177 -0.89 10.90 5.38
C ASN A 177 -0.79 9.97 6.58
N ASN A 178 -0.91 8.65 6.43
CA ASN A 178 -0.92 7.72 7.57
C ASN A 178 0.51 7.31 7.98
N VAL A 179 1.35 6.91 7.01
CA VAL A 179 2.70 6.41 7.30
C VAL A 179 3.63 7.55 7.70
N MET A 180 3.69 8.63 6.91
CA MET A 180 4.58 9.77 7.18
C MET A 180 4.15 10.63 8.37
N ALA A 181 2.89 10.52 8.83
CA ALA A 181 2.49 11.11 10.10
C ALA A 181 3.15 10.41 11.30
N SER A 182 3.53 9.13 11.17
CA SER A 182 4.01 8.33 12.29
C SER A 182 5.33 8.83 12.88
N PRO A 183 6.46 8.91 12.14
CA PRO A 183 7.73 9.32 12.73
C PRO A 183 7.70 10.80 13.14
N ARG A 184 8.32 11.10 14.28
CA ARG A 184 8.70 12.47 14.66
C ARG A 184 9.80 12.94 13.72
N GLU A 185 9.95 14.26 13.56
CA GLU A 185 10.94 14.88 12.67
C GLU A 185 12.38 14.42 12.94
N ASP A 186 12.71 14.12 14.21
CA ASP A 186 14.02 13.59 14.61
C ASP A 186 14.17 12.06 14.41
N GLY A 187 13.11 11.38 13.99
CA GLY A 187 13.08 9.92 13.79
C GLY A 187 13.09 9.09 15.08
N ARG A 188 12.90 9.71 16.26
CA ARG A 188 13.08 9.03 17.56
C ARG A 188 11.80 8.64 18.28
N ALA A 189 10.64 9.02 17.75
CA ALA A 189 9.33 8.69 18.32
C ALA A 189 8.31 8.47 17.21
N PHE A 190 7.32 7.61 17.45
CA PHE A 190 6.39 7.13 16.43
C PHE A 190 4.96 7.13 16.95
N PHE A 191 4.00 7.41 16.07
CA PHE A 191 2.61 7.05 16.35
C PHE A 191 2.40 5.55 16.13
N TYR A 192 1.71 4.92 17.09
CA TYR A 192 1.08 3.62 16.89
C TYR A 192 -0.28 3.84 16.21
N THR A 193 -1.14 4.63 16.86
CA THR A 193 -2.49 4.99 16.43
C THR A 193 -2.49 6.38 15.77
N ASN A 194 -3.21 6.53 14.66
CA ASN A 194 -3.30 7.80 13.91
C ASN A 194 -4.76 8.30 13.86
N THR A 195 -5.25 8.86 14.97
CA THR A 195 -6.61 9.43 15.07
C THR A 195 -6.79 10.67 14.18
N LEU A 196 -8.01 10.90 13.68
CA LEU A 196 -8.33 12.07 12.85
C LEU A 196 -8.95 13.22 13.65
N HIS A 197 -9.30 13.00 14.92
CA HIS A 197 -9.85 14.00 15.81
C HIS A 197 -9.42 13.72 17.25
N GLN A 198 -8.77 14.70 17.89
CA GLN A 198 -8.48 14.69 19.33
C GLN A 198 -9.25 15.81 20.02
N ARG A 199 -9.97 15.48 21.10
CA ARG A 199 -10.81 16.44 21.86
C ARG A 199 -10.06 17.10 23.01
N THR A 200 -8.99 16.45 23.46
CA THR A 200 -8.13 16.90 24.54
C THR A 200 -6.70 16.74 24.08
N ASP A 201 -5.81 17.58 24.62
CA ASP A 201 -4.38 17.45 24.35
C ASP A 201 -3.90 16.06 24.78
N GLY A 202 -3.03 15.46 23.95
CA GLY A 202 -2.38 14.20 24.27
C GLY A 202 -1.41 14.35 25.44
N VAL A 203 -1.10 13.24 26.10
CA VAL A 203 -0.15 13.21 27.21
C VAL A 203 1.24 12.92 26.66
N ALA A 204 2.21 13.78 26.98
CA ALA A 204 3.60 13.55 26.60
C ALA A 204 4.08 12.22 27.24
N PRO A 205 4.56 11.26 26.43
CA PRO A 205 5.09 10.01 26.96
C PRO A 205 6.42 10.28 27.66
N ASP A 206 6.74 9.46 28.66
CA ASP A 206 8.11 9.38 29.16
C ASP A 206 8.99 8.78 28.06
N GLU A 207 10.11 9.44 27.73
CA GLU A 207 11.01 8.98 26.66
C GLU A 207 11.87 7.79 27.10
N ASP A 208 12.00 7.55 28.41
CA ASP A 208 12.82 6.48 28.99
C ASP A 208 12.01 5.23 29.39
N GLU A 209 10.67 5.27 29.25
CA GLU A 209 9.79 4.15 29.56
C GLU A 209 9.05 3.58 28.33
N LEU A 210 8.66 2.30 28.44
CA LEU A 210 7.80 1.66 27.45
C LEU A 210 6.38 2.22 27.55
N ASN A 211 5.82 2.63 26.42
CA ASN A 211 4.46 3.14 26.37
C ASN A 211 3.45 2.00 26.12
N ALA A 212 2.36 2.00 26.90
CA ALA A 212 1.23 1.12 26.62
C ALA A 212 0.52 1.60 25.36
N ARG A 213 0.37 0.73 24.35
CA ARG A 213 -0.29 1.08 23.07
C ARG A 213 -1.70 1.64 23.26
N ALA A 214 -2.43 1.13 24.27
CA ALA A 214 -3.80 1.56 24.59
C ALA A 214 -3.88 3.01 25.09
N LEU A 215 -2.77 3.59 25.54
CA LEU A 215 -2.66 4.98 26.00
C LEU A 215 -2.01 5.88 24.94
N SER A 216 -1.77 5.37 23.72
CA SER A 216 -1.14 6.14 22.64
C SER A 216 -2.03 7.31 22.25
N SER A 217 -1.54 8.51 22.54
CA SER A 217 -2.18 9.78 22.15
C SER A 217 -1.20 10.71 21.42
N LEU A 218 0.09 10.61 21.74
CA LEU A 218 1.21 11.26 21.07
C LEU A 218 2.24 10.22 20.59
N ARG A 219 3.22 10.67 19.81
CA ARG A 219 4.35 9.83 19.38
C ARG A 219 5.19 9.43 20.58
N ALA A 220 5.53 8.14 20.69
CA ALA A 220 6.40 7.61 21.74
C ALA A 220 7.62 6.91 21.14
N PRO A 221 8.78 6.87 21.83
CA PRO A 221 9.98 6.19 21.32
C PRO A 221 9.76 4.68 21.14
N TRP A 222 9.16 4.04 22.14
CA TRP A 222 8.92 2.60 22.15
C TRP A 222 7.60 2.27 22.82
N PHE A 223 6.97 1.19 22.33
CA PHE A 223 5.75 0.62 22.88
C PHE A 223 6.04 -0.79 23.42
N GLU A 224 5.22 -1.29 24.34
CA GLU A 224 5.32 -2.69 24.80
C GLU A 224 5.27 -3.69 23.62
N VAL A 225 4.49 -3.35 22.58
CA VAL A 225 4.48 -4.03 21.28
C VAL A 225 5.07 -3.08 20.24
N SER A 226 6.37 -3.21 19.95
CA SER A 226 7.09 -2.27 19.07
C SER A 226 7.19 -2.74 17.62
N CYS A 227 6.03 -2.98 16.99
CA CYS A 227 5.96 -3.22 15.55
C CYS A 227 6.27 -1.95 14.74
N CYS A 228 5.74 -0.79 15.14
CA CYS A 228 5.76 0.44 14.34
C CYS A 228 7.17 1.00 14.03
N PRO A 229 8.10 1.15 14.99
CA PRO A 229 9.39 1.79 14.73
C PRO A 229 10.18 1.11 13.61
N THR A 230 10.29 -0.22 13.68
CA THR A 230 11.04 -1.00 12.68
C THR A 230 10.26 -1.17 11.38
N ASN A 231 8.92 -1.20 11.44
CA ASN A 231 8.09 -1.26 10.25
C ASN A 231 8.18 0.04 9.43
N VAL A 232 8.13 1.20 10.09
CA VAL A 232 8.36 2.50 9.43
C VAL A 232 9.78 2.56 8.84
N ALA A 233 10.79 2.19 9.62
CA ALA A 233 12.18 2.22 9.16
C ALA A 233 12.39 1.36 7.90
N ARG A 234 11.90 0.11 7.87
CA ARG A 234 12.04 -0.74 6.68
C ARG A 234 11.26 -0.19 5.48
N THR A 235 10.09 0.41 5.71
CA THR A 235 9.27 0.98 4.63
C THR A 235 9.96 2.18 4.00
N LEU A 236 10.50 3.10 4.81
CA LEU A 236 11.20 4.28 4.29
C LEU A 236 12.51 3.90 3.59
N ALA A 237 13.18 2.86 4.05
CA ALA A 237 14.40 2.33 3.43
C ALA A 237 14.17 1.61 2.10
N SER A 238 12.92 1.32 1.74
CA SER A 238 12.58 0.61 0.49
C SER A 238 11.50 1.32 -0.34
N VAL A 239 11.11 2.55 0.02
CA VAL A 239 9.96 3.24 -0.55
C VAL A 239 10.16 3.54 -2.04
N GLU A 240 11.41 3.74 -2.46
CA GLU A 240 11.81 3.99 -3.85
C GLU A 240 11.39 2.88 -4.80
N SER A 241 11.23 1.65 -4.29
CA SER A 241 10.80 0.50 -5.09
C SER A 241 9.37 0.67 -5.64
N THR A 242 8.57 1.56 -5.06
CA THR A 242 7.18 1.81 -5.47
C THR A 242 7.03 2.95 -6.48
N PHE A 243 8.13 3.62 -6.86
CA PHE A 243 8.07 4.85 -7.67
C PHE A 243 7.91 4.58 -9.16
N ALA A 244 8.52 3.53 -9.67
CA ALA A 244 8.46 3.20 -11.09
C ALA A 244 8.53 1.70 -11.34
N THR A 245 7.92 1.25 -12.44
CA THR A 245 8.05 -0.11 -12.98
C THR A 245 8.48 -0.04 -14.44
N LYS A 246 8.87 -1.18 -15.00
CA LYS A 246 9.17 -1.31 -16.43
C LYS A 246 8.33 -2.41 -17.07
N THR A 247 7.98 -2.20 -18.31
CA THR A 247 7.35 -3.18 -19.20
C THR A 247 8.26 -3.45 -20.39
N PRO A 248 7.97 -4.43 -21.26
CA PRO A 248 8.70 -4.56 -22.51
C PRO A 248 8.61 -3.30 -23.40
N ALA A 249 7.55 -2.49 -23.27
CA ALA A 249 7.35 -1.29 -24.06
C ALA A 249 8.16 -0.09 -23.55
N GLY A 250 8.35 0.04 -22.23
CA GLY A 250 9.08 1.16 -21.64
C GLY A 250 8.98 1.25 -20.12
N LEU A 251 8.82 2.47 -19.59
CA LEU A 251 8.82 2.77 -18.17
C LEU A 251 7.47 3.33 -17.73
N GLN A 252 7.04 2.98 -16.52
CA GLN A 252 5.84 3.51 -15.88
C GLN A 252 6.24 4.24 -14.60
N VAL A 253 5.80 5.49 -14.45
CA VAL A 253 6.03 6.31 -13.25
C VAL A 253 4.75 6.37 -12.44
N HIS A 254 4.82 5.82 -11.23
CA HIS A 254 3.69 5.68 -10.30
C HIS A 254 3.70 6.75 -9.22
N GLN A 255 4.87 7.14 -8.72
CA GLN A 255 5.00 8.18 -7.69
C GLN A 255 5.82 9.35 -8.22
N TYR A 256 5.50 10.55 -7.74
CA TYR A 256 6.20 11.77 -8.07
C TYR A 256 7.08 12.23 -6.91
N GLY A 257 8.29 12.68 -7.24
CA GLY A 257 9.33 13.10 -6.31
C GLY A 257 10.65 13.26 -7.03
N GLU A 258 11.74 13.45 -6.29
CA GLU A 258 13.09 13.50 -6.85
C GLU A 258 13.73 12.12 -6.83
N PHE A 259 14.04 11.58 -8.01
CA PHE A 259 14.73 10.31 -8.15
C PHE A 259 15.34 10.15 -9.55
N ASP A 260 16.26 9.19 -9.66
CA ASP A 260 16.87 8.78 -10.91
C ASP A 260 16.56 7.30 -11.17
N VAL A 261 16.27 6.96 -12.42
CA VAL A 261 16.06 5.56 -12.86
C VAL A 261 17.15 5.22 -13.87
N ASP A 262 17.90 4.15 -13.59
CA ASP A 262 18.85 3.53 -14.52
C ASP A 262 18.52 2.04 -14.64
N THR A 263 17.99 1.64 -15.80
CA THR A 263 17.59 0.25 -16.06
C THR A 263 17.74 -0.12 -17.53
N THR A 264 17.62 -1.41 -17.82
CA THR A 264 17.42 -1.93 -19.18
C THR A 264 16.05 -2.61 -19.30
N LEU A 265 15.44 -2.50 -20.48
CA LEU A 265 14.24 -3.27 -20.83
C LEU A 265 14.63 -4.71 -21.19
N SER A 266 13.64 -5.59 -21.36
CA SER A 266 13.86 -7.03 -21.63
C SER A 266 14.63 -7.30 -22.93
N ASP A 267 14.59 -6.38 -23.90
CA ASP A 267 15.32 -6.44 -25.16
C ASP A 267 16.73 -5.81 -25.09
N GLY A 268 17.16 -5.34 -23.91
CA GLY A 268 18.45 -4.68 -23.69
C GLY A 268 18.45 -3.17 -23.97
N THR A 269 17.30 -2.57 -24.29
CA THR A 269 17.18 -1.11 -24.48
C THR A 269 17.51 -0.37 -23.17
N PRO A 270 18.47 0.58 -23.17
CA PRO A 270 18.77 1.35 -21.97
C PRO A 270 17.68 2.41 -21.70
N ILE A 271 17.33 2.58 -20.43
CA ILE A 271 16.44 3.62 -19.93
C ILE A 271 17.18 4.32 -18.79
N ALA A 272 17.51 5.59 -18.99
CA ALA A 272 18.13 6.44 -17.99
C ALA A 272 17.37 7.78 -17.93
N LEU A 273 16.71 8.07 -16.81
CA LEU A 273 15.96 9.32 -16.63
C LEU A 273 16.06 9.90 -15.23
N SER A 274 16.02 11.23 -15.15
CA SER A 274 15.98 12.02 -13.92
C SER A 274 14.61 12.65 -13.77
N VAL A 275 13.95 12.40 -12.64
CA VAL A 275 12.72 13.09 -12.23
C VAL A 275 13.08 14.14 -11.19
N ARG A 276 12.66 15.39 -11.41
CA ARG A 276 12.85 16.51 -10.50
C ARG A 276 11.52 17.21 -10.27
N SER A 277 11.18 17.45 -9.00
CA SER A 277 9.92 18.05 -8.59
C SER A 277 9.99 18.47 -7.11
N ASP A 278 9.29 19.54 -6.74
CA ASP A 278 9.03 19.94 -5.35
C ASP A 278 7.77 19.26 -4.77
N TYR A 279 7.31 18.16 -5.39
CA TYR A 279 6.21 17.33 -4.90
C TYR A 279 6.48 16.89 -3.44
N PRO A 280 5.47 16.94 -2.54
CA PRO A 280 4.04 17.16 -2.78
C PRO A 280 3.57 18.62 -2.68
N TYR A 281 4.48 19.60 -2.64
CA TYR A 281 4.12 21.02 -2.47
C TYR A 281 3.81 21.74 -3.79
N ASP A 282 4.41 21.27 -4.89
CA ASP A 282 4.21 21.79 -6.24
C ASP A 282 3.87 20.66 -7.22
N GLY A 283 3.08 20.98 -8.24
CA GLY A 283 2.58 20.01 -9.23
C GLY A 283 3.47 19.84 -10.45
N ALA A 284 4.52 20.66 -10.60
CA ALA A 284 5.45 20.57 -11.71
C ALA A 284 6.45 19.42 -11.51
N VAL A 285 6.51 18.55 -12.51
CA VAL A 285 7.45 17.43 -12.59
C VAL A 285 8.21 17.53 -13.89
N ARG A 286 9.54 17.52 -13.79
CA ARG A 286 10.44 17.52 -14.94
C ARG A 286 11.13 16.17 -15.05
N ILE A 287 10.92 15.49 -16.18
CA ILE A 287 11.53 14.20 -16.50
C ILE A 287 12.55 14.44 -17.62
N THR A 288 13.83 14.25 -17.32
CA THR A 288 14.92 14.46 -18.28
C THR A 288 15.55 13.12 -18.64
N TRP A 289 15.59 12.78 -19.93
CA TRP A 289 16.29 11.61 -20.43
C TRP A 289 17.80 11.84 -20.37
N ARG A 290 18.54 10.91 -19.77
CA ARG A 290 20.01 10.98 -19.64
C ARG A 290 20.75 10.22 -20.74
N ASP A 291 20.08 9.33 -21.47
CA ASP A 291 20.64 8.57 -22.59
C ASP A 291 19.62 8.42 -23.74
N ASP A 292 20.10 8.09 -24.95
CA ASP A 292 19.25 7.83 -26.12
C ASP A 292 18.59 6.46 -26.02
N THR A 293 17.27 6.40 -26.17
CA THR A 293 16.49 5.16 -26.06
C THR A 293 16.70 4.24 -27.26
N ARG A 294 17.34 4.69 -28.35
CA ARG A 294 17.66 3.94 -29.59
C ARG A 294 16.47 3.40 -30.40
N ARG A 295 15.31 3.26 -29.76
CA ARG A 295 14.01 2.94 -30.33
C ARG A 295 12.93 3.80 -29.68
N GLU A 296 11.73 3.69 -30.24
CA GLU A 296 10.54 4.21 -29.59
C GLU A 296 10.24 3.43 -28.30
N VAL A 297 9.95 4.16 -27.22
CA VAL A 297 9.60 3.62 -25.91
C VAL A 297 8.36 4.33 -25.38
N ASP A 298 7.64 3.65 -24.50
CA ASP A 298 6.50 4.21 -23.78
C ASP A 298 6.96 4.77 -22.42
N LEU A 299 6.61 6.02 -22.15
CA LEU A 299 6.67 6.59 -20.80
C LEU A 299 5.23 6.74 -20.29
N ASP A 300 4.79 5.79 -19.47
CA ASP A 300 3.50 5.85 -18.80
C ASP A 300 3.59 6.71 -17.54
N LEU A 301 2.68 7.65 -17.41
CA LEU A 301 2.63 8.61 -16.31
C LEU A 301 1.28 8.50 -15.61
N ARG A 302 1.27 8.25 -14.30
CA ARG A 302 0.02 8.31 -13.52
C ARG A 302 -0.54 9.73 -13.51
N ILE A 303 -1.84 9.85 -13.74
CA ILE A 303 -2.58 11.09 -13.45
C ILE A 303 -3.33 10.84 -12.14
N PRO A 304 -2.90 11.44 -11.02
CA PRO A 304 -3.54 11.17 -9.73
C PRO A 304 -5.03 11.49 -9.79
N SER A 305 -5.87 10.62 -9.22
CA SER A 305 -7.33 10.83 -9.26
C SER A 305 -7.77 12.15 -8.63
N TRP A 306 -6.98 12.71 -7.71
CA TRP A 306 -7.25 14.01 -7.11
C TRP A 306 -6.97 15.20 -8.03
N ALA A 307 -6.07 15.04 -9.00
CA ALA A 307 -5.70 16.08 -9.96
C ALA A 307 -6.72 16.16 -11.13
N GLY A 308 -7.30 15.01 -11.51
CA GLY A 308 -8.30 14.88 -12.59
C GLY A 308 -7.76 15.08 -14.01
N SER A 309 -6.67 15.83 -14.16
CA SER A 309 -5.95 16.03 -15.41
C SER A 309 -4.47 16.32 -15.17
N ALA A 310 -3.66 16.24 -16.22
CA ALA A 310 -2.27 16.66 -16.24
C ALA A 310 -1.96 17.39 -17.55
N ARG A 311 -1.24 18.51 -17.48
CA ARG A 311 -0.70 19.17 -18.68
C ARG A 311 0.66 18.55 -19.00
N ILE A 312 0.80 18.01 -20.21
CA ILE A 312 2.01 17.31 -20.67
C ILE A 312 2.66 18.09 -21.81
N GLU A 313 3.97 18.27 -21.72
CA GLU A 313 4.81 18.72 -22.85
C GLU A 313 5.92 17.70 -23.08
N ALA A 314 6.13 17.30 -24.33
CA ALA A 314 7.13 16.31 -24.71
C ALA A 314 7.79 16.67 -26.06
N PRO A 315 9.01 16.21 -26.35
CA PRO A 315 9.70 16.52 -27.60
C PRO A 315 8.90 16.04 -28.81
N GLY A 316 8.76 16.91 -29.82
CA GLY A 316 8.05 16.59 -31.06
C GLY A 316 6.52 16.46 -30.92
N GLN A 317 5.94 16.74 -29.74
CA GLN A 317 4.50 16.71 -29.50
C GLN A 317 3.99 18.10 -29.08
N ALA A 318 2.78 18.46 -29.51
CA ALA A 318 2.15 19.69 -29.05
C ALA A 318 1.78 19.59 -27.56
N PRO A 319 2.02 20.64 -26.74
CA PRO A 319 1.54 20.71 -25.37
C PRO A 319 0.05 20.41 -25.29
N SER A 320 -0.36 19.59 -24.34
CA SER A 320 -1.75 19.19 -24.25
C SER A 320 -2.15 18.70 -22.87
N VAL A 321 -3.42 18.91 -22.54
CA VAL A 321 -4.03 18.42 -21.31
C VAL A 321 -4.49 16.98 -21.53
N ARG A 322 -4.19 16.11 -20.59
CA ARG A 322 -4.58 14.70 -20.55
C ARG A 322 -5.51 14.49 -19.36
N GLU A 323 -6.59 13.77 -19.59
CA GLU A 323 -7.53 13.34 -18.56
C GLU A 323 -7.45 11.82 -18.37
N GLY A 324 -8.04 11.31 -17.30
CA GLY A 324 -8.01 9.90 -16.94
C GLY A 324 -7.09 9.61 -15.77
N ARG A 325 -6.66 8.36 -15.63
CA ARG A 325 -5.80 7.90 -14.51
C ARG A 325 -4.34 7.69 -14.89
N SER A 326 -4.05 7.68 -16.18
CA SER A 326 -2.70 7.60 -16.71
C SER A 326 -2.67 8.14 -18.15
N THR A 327 -1.49 8.49 -18.61
CA THR A 327 -1.22 8.85 -20.01
C THR A 327 0.11 8.28 -20.45
N THR A 328 0.20 7.90 -21.72
CA THR A 328 1.44 7.41 -22.32
C THR A 328 2.05 8.50 -23.21
N VAL A 329 3.32 8.80 -22.98
CA VAL A 329 4.15 9.58 -23.90
C VAL A 329 5.03 8.61 -24.67
N ARG A 330 4.68 8.37 -25.93
CA ARG A 330 5.42 7.48 -26.83
C ARG A 330 6.38 8.28 -27.69
N GLY A 331 7.63 7.84 -27.75
CA GLY A 331 8.63 8.47 -28.63
C GLY A 331 10.00 7.81 -28.53
N ARG A 332 10.88 8.19 -29.46
CA ARG A 332 12.32 7.96 -29.31
C ARG A 332 12.92 9.20 -28.66
N PHE A 333 13.57 9.03 -27.52
CA PHE A 333 14.12 10.15 -26.75
C PHE A 333 15.64 10.16 -26.85
N ALA A 334 16.22 11.33 -27.03
CA ALA A 334 17.65 11.58 -26.98
C ALA A 334 18.09 12.04 -25.59
N ALA A 335 19.38 11.92 -25.29
CA ALA A 335 19.94 12.52 -24.08
C ALA A 335 19.67 14.04 -24.04
N GLY A 336 19.13 14.53 -22.93
CA GLY A 336 18.73 15.91 -22.72
C GLY A 336 17.27 16.21 -23.12
N ASP A 337 16.55 15.28 -23.74
CA ASP A 337 15.12 15.43 -23.99
C ASP A 337 14.35 15.53 -22.67
N VAL A 338 13.29 16.34 -22.68
CA VAL A 338 12.50 16.62 -21.47
C VAL A 338 11.03 16.41 -21.72
N VAL A 339 10.42 15.62 -20.84
CA VAL A 339 8.97 15.54 -20.67
C VAL A 339 8.61 16.30 -19.40
N THR A 340 7.62 17.19 -19.47
CA THR A 340 7.09 17.89 -18.30
C THR A 340 5.66 17.44 -18.02
N VAL A 341 5.35 17.34 -16.73
CA VAL A 341 4.00 17.09 -16.21
C VAL A 341 3.68 18.24 -15.27
N ASP A 342 2.52 18.84 -15.44
CA ASP A 342 1.99 19.85 -14.52
C ASP A 342 0.63 19.36 -14.01
N LEU A 343 0.60 19.05 -12.71
CA LEU A 343 -0.58 18.62 -11.97
C LEU A 343 -1.26 19.82 -11.31
N PRO A 344 -2.58 20.02 -11.48
CA PRO A 344 -3.30 21.10 -10.82
C PRO A 344 -3.37 20.90 -9.30
N MET A 345 -2.55 21.62 -8.53
CA MET A 345 -2.47 21.58 -7.06
C MET A 345 -3.53 22.48 -6.38
N GLN A 346 -4.78 22.40 -6.82
CA GLN A 346 -5.85 23.22 -6.23
C GLN A 346 -6.35 22.63 -4.91
N ALA A 347 -6.57 23.50 -3.92
CA ALA A 347 -7.27 23.11 -2.69
C ALA A 347 -8.66 22.55 -3.04
N ARG A 348 -9.03 21.45 -2.39
CA ARG A 348 -10.27 20.73 -2.67
C ARG A 348 -10.99 20.32 -1.38
N TRP A 349 -12.31 20.26 -1.47
CA TRP A 349 -13.16 19.67 -0.45
C TRP A 349 -13.38 18.19 -0.77
N SER A 350 -13.07 17.32 0.19
CA SER A 350 -13.36 15.89 0.11
C SER A 350 -14.54 15.60 1.02
N LEU A 351 -15.66 15.20 0.43
CA LEU A 351 -16.89 14.92 1.17
C LEU A 351 -16.98 13.43 1.51
N PRO A 352 -17.34 13.06 2.75
CA PRO A 352 -17.53 11.67 3.14
C PRO A 352 -18.79 11.09 2.46
N ASP A 353 -18.82 9.76 2.32
CA ASP A 353 -20.06 9.08 1.95
C ASP A 353 -21.13 9.36 3.04
N PRO A 354 -22.39 9.69 2.67
CA PRO A 354 -23.44 10.05 3.63
C PRO A 354 -23.78 8.94 4.63
N ARG A 355 -23.39 7.69 4.36
CA ARG A 355 -23.55 6.55 5.28
C ARG A 355 -22.59 6.59 6.47
N ILE A 356 -21.51 7.38 6.40
CA ILE A 356 -20.57 7.55 7.51
C ILE A 356 -21.20 8.49 8.54
N ASP A 357 -21.96 7.93 9.48
CA ASP A 357 -22.74 8.67 10.47
C ASP A 357 -21.90 9.63 11.32
N ALA A 358 -20.69 9.22 11.69
CA ALA A 358 -19.80 9.96 12.58
C ALA A 358 -19.31 11.32 12.04
N VAL A 359 -19.40 11.54 10.72
CA VAL A 359 -19.01 12.80 10.05
C VAL A 359 -20.17 13.41 9.27
N ARG A 360 -21.40 12.94 9.50
CA ARG A 360 -22.58 13.45 8.80
C ARG A 360 -22.73 14.96 9.05
N GLY A 361 -22.89 15.71 7.96
CA GLY A 361 -23.09 17.16 8.01
C GLY A 361 -21.81 17.99 8.13
N GLN A 362 -20.63 17.36 8.11
CA GLN A 362 -19.38 18.08 7.87
C GLN A 362 -19.30 18.44 6.37
N THR A 363 -19.07 19.72 6.06
CA THR A 363 -18.97 20.27 4.69
C THR A 363 -17.66 20.97 4.49
#